data_AF-A0A843SGL7-F1
#
_entry.id   AF-A0A843SGL7-F1
#
_cell.length_a   1.000
_cell.length_b   1.000
_cell.length_c   1.000
_cell.angle_alpha   90.00
_cell.angle_beta   90.00
_cell.angle_gamma   90.00
#
_symmetry.space_group_name_H-M   'P 1'
#
loop_
_entity.id
_entity.type
_entity.pdbx_description
1 polymer ?
#
loop_
_entity_poly.entity_id
_entity_poly.type
_entity_poly.pdbx_seq_one_letter_code
_entity_poly.pdbx_strand_id
1 'polypeptide(L)'
;MFATTSVQVCPTTLLALMERLRETGATIDPAEAVDAAIRLWLAAPSEAPPAAPRGYQWKTLFLPEGTWLRMAYRGDHEYAIVEGDQIMYKGRAISPNQFASGYADSVRNAWQDISIRMPGEKNWKMADARRRELARAAATSAATPAAAAPVAEPNPSMPQPPRNTVPGPSWTEPERRKYRFRLEDVAFD
;
A
#
# COMPACT_ATOMS: atom_id res chain seq x y z
N MET A 1 5.00 -30.67 37.91
CA MET A 1 3.56 -30.53 38.18
C MET A 1 2.86 -30.41 36.84
N PHE A 2 1.85 -31.23 36.56
CA PHE A 2 1.07 -31.17 35.33
C PHE A 2 -0.28 -30.53 35.62
N ALA A 3 -0.74 -29.64 34.74
CA ALA A 3 -2.10 -29.09 34.79
C ALA A 3 -2.94 -29.80 33.72
N THR A 4 -4.08 -30.38 34.10
CA THR A 4 -5.00 -31.00 33.13
C THR A 4 -5.84 -29.90 32.49
N THR A 5 -5.80 -29.78 31.17
CA THR A 5 -6.61 -28.84 30.40
C THR A 5 -7.24 -29.56 29.22
N SER A 6 -8.56 -29.43 29.04
CA SER A 6 -9.26 -29.97 27.88
C SER A 6 -9.28 -28.92 26.77
N VAL A 7 -8.75 -29.25 25.59
CA VAL A 7 -8.75 -28.37 24.41
C VAL A 7 -9.53 -29.06 23.29
N GLN A 8 -10.40 -28.31 22.61
CA GLN A 8 -11.11 -28.81 21.43
C GLN A 8 -10.17 -28.71 20.22
N VAL A 9 -9.94 -29.84 19.57
CA VAL A 9 -9.06 -29.93 18.39
C VAL A 9 -9.88 -30.43 17.21
N CYS A 10 -9.64 -29.88 16.02
CA CYS A 10 -10.33 -30.33 14.82
C CYS A 10 -10.03 -31.82 14.56
N PRO A 11 -11.01 -32.64 14.16
CA PRO A 11 -10.80 -34.07 13.91
C PRO A 11 -9.68 -34.37 12.90
N THR A 12 -9.54 -33.53 11.87
CA THR A 12 -8.47 -33.65 10.87
C THR A 12 -7.08 -33.43 11.46
N THR A 13 -6.94 -32.48 12.38
CA THR A 13 -5.69 -32.21 13.09
C THR A 13 -5.31 -33.35 14.04
N LEU A 14 -6.30 -33.93 14.73
CA LEU A 14 -6.07 -35.09 15.60
C LEU A 14 -5.61 -36.31 14.78
N LEU A 15 -6.25 -36.57 13.63
CA LEU A 15 -5.85 -37.66 12.75
C LEU A 15 -4.42 -37.46 12.19
N ALA A 16 -4.09 -36.25 11.75
CA ALA A 16 -2.74 -35.92 11.27
C ALA A 16 -1.68 -36.09 12.37
N LEU A 17 -2.00 -35.74 13.62
CA LEU A 17 -1.12 -35.98 14.76
C LEU A 17 -0.90 -37.48 14.99
N MET A 18 -1.98 -38.28 14.97
CA MET A 18 -1.91 -39.73 15.15
C MET A 18 -1.12 -40.42 14.03
N GLU A 19 -1.29 -39.97 12.78
CA GLU A 19 -0.56 -40.48 11.62
C GLU A 19 0.93 -40.16 11.75
N ARG A 20 1.26 -38.93 12.11
CA ARG A 20 2.65 -38.52 12.33
C ARG A 20 3.32 -39.30 13.46
N LEU A 21 2.59 -39.58 14.54
CA LEU A 21 3.09 -40.42 15.64
C LEU A 21 3.37 -41.86 15.17
N ARG A 22 2.49 -42.40 14.33
CA ARG A 22 2.67 -43.72 13.71
C ARG A 22 3.90 -43.78 12.81
N GLU A 23 4.12 -42.74 11.99
CA GLU A 23 5.27 -42.64 11.08
C GLU A 23 6.61 -42.52 11.82
N THR A 24 6.66 -41.79 12.93
CA THR A 24 7.88 -41.69 13.75
C THR A 24 8.23 -42.96 14.52
N GLY A 25 7.35 -43.97 14.56
CA GLY A 25 7.62 -45.28 15.16
C GLY A 25 7.92 -45.28 16.66
N ALA A 26 7.78 -44.14 17.33
CA ALA A 26 8.07 -43.97 18.73
C ALA A 26 6.80 -44.18 19.56
N THR A 27 6.89 -44.97 20.64
CA THR A 27 5.86 -45.11 21.68
C THR A 27 5.77 -43.84 22.52
N ILE A 28 5.60 -42.69 21.87
CA ILE A 28 5.40 -41.40 22.53
C ILE A 28 3.92 -41.31 22.90
N ASP A 29 3.65 -41.05 24.17
CA ASP A 29 2.31 -40.77 24.66
C ASP A 29 1.75 -39.54 23.91
N PRO A 30 0.55 -39.59 23.32
CA PRO A 30 -0.06 -38.44 22.65
C PRO A 30 0.00 -37.13 23.46
N ALA A 31 -0.06 -37.21 24.79
CA ALA A 31 0.07 -36.03 25.65
C ALA A 31 1.45 -35.37 25.57
N GLU A 32 2.52 -36.18 25.53
CA GLU A 32 3.91 -35.71 25.41
C GLU A 32 4.17 -35.13 24.02
N ALA A 33 3.57 -35.71 22.98
CA ALA A 33 3.64 -35.19 21.62
C ALA A 33 2.99 -33.81 21.49
N VAL A 34 1.85 -33.60 22.15
CA VAL A 34 1.16 -32.31 22.17
C VAL A 34 1.97 -31.28 22.96
N ASP A 35 2.51 -31.64 24.13
CA ASP A 35 3.38 -30.73 24.90
C ASP A 35 4.62 -30.32 24.09
N ALA A 36 5.27 -31.28 23.41
CA ALA A 36 6.40 -31.02 22.53
C ALA A 36 6.02 -30.11 21.35
N ALA A 37 4.85 -30.32 20.74
CA ALA A 37 4.35 -29.48 19.66
C ALA A 37 4.06 -28.05 20.13
N ILE A 38 3.47 -27.88 21.31
CA ILE A 38 3.21 -26.56 21.91
C ILE A 38 4.53 -25.86 22.22
N ARG A 39 5.51 -26.57 22.82
CA ARG A 39 6.84 -26.00 23.08
C ARG A 39 7.56 -25.60 21.81
N LEU A 40 7.46 -26.41 20.76
CA LEU A 40 8.06 -26.10 19.46
C LEU A 40 7.37 -24.89 18.81
N TRP A 41 6.05 -24.77 18.94
CA TRP A 41 5.30 -23.60 18.48
C TRP A 41 5.64 -22.34 19.29
N LEU A 42 5.83 -22.44 20.62
CA LEU A 42 6.24 -21.33 21.47
C LEU A 42 7.71 -20.92 21.23
N ALA A 43 8.57 -21.88 20.89
CA ALA A 43 9.98 -21.64 20.57
C ALA A 43 10.17 -21.16 19.13
N ALA A 44 9.23 -21.47 18.23
CA ALA A 44 9.19 -20.85 16.93
C ALA A 44 9.00 -19.35 17.13
N PRO A 45 9.88 -18.48 16.57
CA PRO A 45 9.59 -17.06 16.54
C PRO A 45 8.21 -16.92 15.88
N SER A 46 7.33 -16.15 16.52
CA SER A 46 6.05 -15.79 15.94
C SER A 46 6.30 -15.01 14.64
N GLU A 47 6.50 -15.73 13.55
CA GLU A 47 6.04 -15.31 12.23
C GLU A 47 4.51 -15.39 12.27
N ALA A 48 3.90 -14.57 13.14
CA ALA A 48 2.68 -13.93 12.72
C ALA A 48 3.01 -13.39 11.31
N PRO A 49 2.23 -13.74 10.26
CA PRO A 49 2.43 -13.14 8.95
C PRO A 49 2.55 -11.63 9.22
N PRO A 50 3.63 -10.96 8.78
CA PRO A 50 3.88 -9.57 9.14
C PRO A 50 2.57 -8.85 8.93
N ALA A 51 1.97 -8.38 10.04
CA ALA A 51 0.63 -7.83 10.04
C ALA A 51 0.53 -6.92 8.83
N ALA A 52 -0.42 -7.21 7.93
CA ALA A 52 -0.53 -6.63 6.59
C ALA A 52 0.05 -5.21 6.62
N PRO A 53 1.09 -4.90 5.82
CA PRO A 53 1.98 -3.77 6.06
C PRO A 53 1.13 -2.58 6.45
N ARG A 54 1.15 -2.24 7.74
CA ARG A 54 0.35 -1.14 8.25
C ARG A 54 0.92 0.11 7.65
N GLY A 55 0.07 0.98 7.12
CA GLY A 55 0.58 2.11 6.38
C GLY A 55 -0.48 2.94 5.69
N TYR A 56 -0.08 4.17 5.38
CA TYR A 56 -0.93 5.12 4.70
C TYR A 56 -0.81 4.98 3.18
N GLN A 57 -1.90 4.63 2.50
CA GLN A 57 -1.96 4.64 1.05
C GLN A 57 -2.23 6.06 0.53
N TRP A 58 -1.19 6.72 0.01
CA TRP A 58 -1.31 8.01 -0.65
C TRP A 58 -1.45 7.85 -2.16
N LYS A 59 -2.68 7.61 -2.63
CA LYS A 59 -3.00 7.38 -4.06
C LYS A 59 -2.18 6.23 -4.66
N THR A 60 -1.05 6.53 -5.30
CA THR A 60 -0.14 5.56 -5.95
C THR A 60 1.12 5.27 -5.14
N LEU A 61 1.31 5.96 -4.00
CA LEU A 61 2.46 5.78 -3.11
C LEU A 61 1.99 5.18 -1.78
N PHE A 62 2.50 4.00 -1.44
CA PHE A 62 2.28 3.37 -0.15
C PHE A 62 3.35 3.83 0.84
N LEU A 63 2.93 4.27 2.03
CA LEU A 63 3.81 4.71 3.11
C LEU A 63 3.69 3.74 4.29
N PRO A 64 4.69 2.89 4.56
CA PRO A 64 4.63 1.98 5.71
C PRO A 64 4.62 2.74 7.04
N GLU A 65 4.11 2.10 8.07
CA GLU A 65 4.14 2.57 9.46
C GLU A 65 5.59 2.91 9.88
N GLY A 66 5.75 4.03 10.60
CA GLY A 66 7.06 4.57 10.95
C GLY A 66 7.73 5.39 9.84
N THR A 67 7.05 5.64 8.72
CA THR A 67 7.52 6.59 7.71
C THR A 67 7.45 8.02 8.24
N TRP A 68 8.52 8.78 8.07
CA TRP A 68 8.56 10.19 8.45
C TRP A 68 8.26 11.06 7.23
N LEU A 69 7.40 12.04 7.43
CA LEU A 69 7.10 13.11 6.49
C LEU A 69 7.70 14.40 7.02
N ARG A 70 8.35 15.15 6.15
CA ARG A 70 8.89 16.48 6.43
C ARG A 70 8.42 17.44 5.37
N MET A 71 7.95 18.59 5.78
CA MET A 71 7.68 19.70 4.89
C MET A 71 8.60 20.87 5.26
N ALA A 72 9.08 21.59 4.25
CA ALA A 72 9.96 22.75 4.43
C ALA A 72 9.25 24.00 3.91
N TYR A 73 9.05 25.00 4.75
CA TYR A 73 8.42 26.25 4.36
C TYR A 73 9.06 27.44 5.08
N ARG A 74 9.42 28.47 4.32
CA ARG A 74 10.09 29.71 4.80
C ARG A 74 11.33 29.47 5.70
N GLY A 75 12.01 28.33 5.53
CA GLY A 75 13.19 27.96 6.32
C GLY A 75 12.90 27.09 7.52
N ASP A 76 11.62 26.91 7.87
CA ASP A 76 11.20 26.00 8.93
C ASP A 76 10.90 24.61 8.38
N HIS A 77 11.16 23.61 9.22
CA HIS A 77 10.90 22.21 8.93
C HIS A 77 9.89 21.66 9.91
N GLU A 78 8.80 21.12 9.38
CA GLU A 78 7.75 20.52 10.18
C GLU A 78 7.68 19.02 9.87
N TYR A 79 7.40 18.22 10.90
CA TYR A 79 7.51 16.77 10.85
C TYR A 79 6.18 16.09 11.20
N ALA A 80 5.85 15.04 10.47
CA ALA A 80 4.74 14.15 10.74
C ALA A 80 5.22 12.69 10.61
N ILE A 81 4.54 11.77 11.30
CA ILE A 81 4.87 10.34 11.28
C ILE A 81 3.64 9.54 10.86
N VAL A 82 3.85 8.46 10.11
CA VAL A 82 2.77 7.51 9.79
C VAL A 82 2.66 6.52 10.95
N GLU A 83 1.51 6.51 11.62
CA GLU A 83 1.15 5.53 12.65
C GLU A 83 -0.07 4.75 12.17
N GLY A 84 0.06 3.42 12.05
CA GLY A 84 -0.93 2.59 11.39
C GLY A 84 -1.27 3.10 9.99
N ASP A 85 -2.53 3.47 9.79
CA ASP A 85 -3.08 3.91 8.49
C ASP A 85 -3.31 5.43 8.40
N GLN A 86 -2.72 6.22 9.31
CA GLN A 86 -2.93 7.68 9.37
C GLN A 86 -1.61 8.42 9.51
N ILE A 87 -1.57 9.65 8.97
CA ILE A 87 -0.44 10.56 9.15
C ILE A 87 -0.73 11.39 10.40
N MET A 88 0.13 11.25 11.41
CA MET A 88 0.04 11.93 12.68
C MET A 88 0.93 13.17 12.68
N TYR A 89 0.32 14.32 12.92
CA TYR A 89 0.99 15.61 13.03
C TYR A 89 0.56 16.31 14.32
N LYS A 90 1.52 16.58 15.22
CA LYS A 90 1.25 17.19 16.55
C LYS A 90 0.10 16.50 17.31
N GLY A 91 0.04 15.16 17.21
CA GLY A 91 -1.00 14.34 17.85
C GLY A 91 -2.36 14.32 17.15
N ARG A 92 -2.48 14.95 15.97
CA ARG A 92 -3.71 14.94 15.16
C ARG A 92 -3.51 14.14 13.88
N ALA A 93 -4.48 13.29 13.56
CA ALA A 93 -4.58 12.64 12.27
C ALA A 93 -4.93 13.65 11.19
N ILE A 94 -4.09 13.74 10.16
CA ILE A 94 -4.26 14.68 9.05
C ILE A 94 -4.02 13.98 7.70
N SER A 95 -4.56 14.57 6.63
CA SER A 95 -4.24 14.13 5.27
C SER A 95 -2.97 14.82 4.73
N PRO A 96 -2.31 14.28 3.69
CA PRO A 96 -1.13 14.90 3.08
C PRO A 96 -1.38 16.34 2.60
N ASN A 97 -2.56 16.61 2.04
CA ASN A 97 -2.93 17.97 1.61
C ASN A 97 -3.14 18.90 2.81
N GLN A 98 -3.72 18.40 3.91
CA GLN A 98 -3.83 19.19 5.14
C GLN A 98 -2.45 19.44 5.78
N PHE A 99 -1.50 18.52 5.65
CA PHE A 99 -0.12 18.74 6.11
C PHE A 99 0.57 19.84 5.30
N ALA A 100 0.39 19.84 3.98
CA ALA A 100 0.98 20.84 3.09
C ALA A 100 0.31 22.23 3.22
N SER A 101 -1.02 22.28 3.27
CA SER A 101 -1.79 23.54 3.32
C SER A 101 -2.07 24.04 4.74
N GLY A 102 -1.90 23.21 5.78
CA GLY A 102 -2.17 23.61 7.17
C GLY A 102 -1.09 24.52 7.76
N TYR A 103 0.04 24.69 7.05
CA TYR A 103 1.18 25.47 7.52
C TYR A 103 1.49 26.69 6.63
N ALA A 104 1.22 26.59 5.33
CA ALA A 104 1.23 27.73 4.44
C ALA A 104 -0.23 28.13 4.20
N ASP A 105 -0.61 29.39 4.41
CA ASP A 105 -1.97 29.93 4.15
C ASP A 105 -2.35 29.91 2.64
N SER A 106 -2.02 28.83 1.92
CA SER A 106 -2.15 28.67 0.48
C SER A 106 -2.32 27.19 0.12
N VAL A 107 -3.11 26.92 -0.91
CA VAL A 107 -3.31 25.57 -1.45
C VAL A 107 -2.03 25.14 -2.18
N ARG A 108 -1.31 24.20 -1.57
CA ARG A 108 -0.01 23.73 -2.05
C ARG A 108 -0.04 22.30 -2.57
N ASN A 109 0.93 21.98 -3.41
CA ASN A 109 1.05 20.66 -4.00
C ASN A 109 1.87 19.76 -3.06
N ALA A 110 1.15 19.00 -2.23
CA ALA A 110 1.74 18.05 -1.29
C ALA A 110 2.81 17.14 -1.92
N TRP A 111 2.70 16.76 -3.20
CA TRP A 111 3.70 15.92 -3.86
C TRP A 111 5.07 16.60 -4.03
N GLN A 112 5.08 17.93 -4.19
CA GLN A 112 6.29 18.72 -4.41
C GLN A 112 6.84 19.29 -3.10
N ASP A 113 5.97 19.60 -2.14
CA ASP A 113 6.38 20.23 -0.89
C ASP A 113 6.75 19.22 0.22
N ILE A 114 6.30 17.95 0.11
CA ILE A 114 6.56 16.91 1.13
C ILE A 114 7.77 16.04 0.75
N SER A 115 8.72 15.98 1.69
CA SER A 115 9.79 14.99 1.75
C SER A 115 9.36 13.78 2.58
N ILE A 116 9.70 12.58 2.12
CA ILE A 116 9.39 11.31 2.76
C ILE A 116 10.69 10.59 3.09
N ARG A 117 10.75 9.98 4.27
CA ARG A 117 11.82 9.10 4.72
C ARG A 117 11.21 7.78 5.18
N MET A 118 11.48 6.71 4.43
CA MET A 118 10.98 5.37 4.76
C MET A 118 11.69 4.80 6.01
N PRO A 119 11.02 3.89 6.75
CA PRO A 119 11.64 3.17 7.85
C PRO A 119 12.85 2.37 7.32
N GLY A 120 14.03 2.65 7.87
CA GLY A 120 15.30 2.06 7.43
C GLY A 120 16.12 2.92 6.47
N GLU A 121 15.52 3.93 5.82
CA GLU A 121 16.25 4.85 4.95
C GLU A 121 16.79 6.06 5.73
N LYS A 122 18.03 6.48 5.43
CA LYS A 122 18.63 7.68 6.03
C LYS A 122 18.34 8.96 5.25
N ASN A 123 17.99 8.83 3.98
CA ASN A 123 17.84 9.96 3.08
C ASN A 123 16.38 10.39 2.94
N TRP A 124 16.16 11.70 2.91
CA TRP A 124 14.87 12.29 2.57
C TRP A 124 14.70 12.34 1.05
N LYS A 125 13.60 11.80 0.55
CA LYS A 125 13.24 11.86 -0.88
C LYS A 125 11.94 12.65 -1.06
N MET A 126 11.85 13.46 -2.12
CA MET A 126 10.58 14.11 -2.46
C MET A 126 9.51 13.08 -2.81
N ALA A 127 8.27 13.32 -2.39
CA ALA A 127 7.15 12.44 -2.67
C ALA A 127 6.93 12.24 -4.18
N ASP A 128 7.05 13.31 -4.97
CA ASP A 128 6.96 13.23 -6.44
C ASP A 128 8.06 12.36 -7.06
N ALA A 129 9.29 12.44 -6.55
CA ALA A 129 10.40 11.61 -7.04
C ALA A 129 10.13 10.12 -6.77
N ARG A 130 9.65 9.79 -5.56
CA ARG A 130 9.25 8.42 -5.19
C ARG A 130 8.12 7.89 -6.08
N ARG A 131 7.12 8.72 -6.35
CA ARG A 131 6.01 8.37 -7.26
C ARG A 131 6.52 8.07 -8.67
N ARG A 132 7.43 8.89 -9.20
CA ARG A 132 8.03 8.68 -10.52
C ARG A 132 8.89 7.41 -10.58
N GLU A 133 9.66 7.12 -9.52
CA GLU A 133 10.43 5.87 -9.39
C GLU A 133 9.50 4.65 -9.46
N LEU A 134 8.40 4.66 -8.70
CA LEU A 134 7.42 3.56 -8.71
C LEU A 134 6.71 3.41 -10.06
N ALA A 135 6.29 4.52 -10.68
CA ALA A 135 5.66 4.49 -11.99
C ALA A 135 6.61 3.94 -13.06
N ARG A 136 7.90 4.30 -12.99
CA ARG A 136 8.93 3.77 -13.90
C ARG A 136 9.17 2.28 -13.65
N ALA A 137 9.26 1.84 -12.40
CA ALA A 137 9.41 0.43 -12.07
C ALA A 137 8.22 -0.40 -12.56
N ALA A 138 7.00 0.09 -12.39
CA ALA A 138 5.80 -0.57 -12.91
C ALA A 138 5.80 -0.68 -14.44
N ALA A 139 6.25 0.37 -15.15
CA ALA A 139 6.38 0.34 -16.60
C ALA A 139 7.47 -0.65 -17.07
N THR A 140 8.59 -0.78 -16.35
CA THR A 140 9.64 -1.75 -16.66
C THR A 140 9.20 -3.19 -16.38
N SER A 141 8.47 -3.44 -15.28
CA SER A 141 7.92 -4.77 -14.99
C SER A 141 6.84 -5.20 -15.97
N ALA A 142 6.02 -4.25 -16.48
CA ALA A 142 5.05 -4.53 -17.54
C ALA A 142 5.69 -4.78 -18.92
N ALA A 143 6.95 -4.38 -19.11
CA ALA A 143 7.69 -4.53 -20.37
C ALA A 143 8.61 -5.76 -20.41
N THR A 144 8.62 -6.61 -19.37
CA THR A 144 9.29 -7.92 -19.45
C THR A 144 8.39 -8.86 -20.28
N PRO A 145 8.84 -9.38 -21.42
CA PRO A 145 7.98 -10.10 -22.33
C PRO A 145 7.59 -11.45 -21.73
N ALA A 146 6.28 -11.67 -21.64
CA ALA A 146 5.70 -12.99 -21.55
C ALA A 146 6.13 -13.81 -22.78
N ALA A 147 7.24 -14.53 -22.66
CA ALA A 147 7.58 -15.61 -23.55
C ALA A 147 6.74 -16.83 -23.16
N ALA A 148 6.07 -17.41 -24.17
CA ALA A 148 5.35 -18.67 -24.21
C ALA A 148 3.89 -18.70 -23.68
N ALA A 149 2.96 -18.28 -24.56
CA ALA A 149 1.71 -19.01 -24.80
C ALA A 149 1.36 -18.89 -26.30
N PRO A 150 0.86 -19.95 -26.95
CA PRO A 150 0.82 -20.06 -28.40
C PRO A 150 -0.27 -19.18 -29.01
N VAL A 151 0.02 -18.73 -30.22
CA VAL A 151 -0.82 -17.89 -31.09
C VAL A 151 -2.17 -18.58 -31.32
N ALA A 152 -3.22 -18.06 -30.70
CA ALA A 152 -4.59 -18.26 -31.16
C ALA A 152 -4.89 -17.23 -32.25
N GLU A 153 -5.52 -17.70 -33.31
CA GLU A 153 -5.73 -17.07 -34.62
C GLU A 153 -6.32 -15.65 -34.58
N PRO A 154 -6.00 -14.79 -35.57
CA PRO A 154 -6.51 -13.42 -35.63
C PRO A 154 -7.98 -13.41 -36.02
N ASN A 155 -8.83 -13.04 -35.07
CA ASN A 155 -10.23 -12.68 -35.33
C ASN A 155 -10.25 -11.36 -36.15
N PRO A 156 -10.88 -11.30 -37.34
CA PRO A 156 -10.91 -10.09 -38.16
C PRO A 156 -11.79 -9.03 -37.50
N SER A 157 -11.19 -8.23 -36.62
CA SER A 157 -11.83 -7.07 -36.01
C SER A 157 -11.91 -5.96 -37.06
N MET A 158 -13.15 -5.58 -37.39
CA MET A 158 -13.47 -4.53 -38.36
C MET A 158 -12.71 -3.22 -38.04
N PRO A 159 -12.32 -2.43 -39.07
CA PRO A 159 -11.66 -1.15 -38.87
C PRO A 159 -12.59 -0.21 -38.10
N GLN A 160 -12.15 0.26 -36.93
CA GLN A 160 -12.88 1.28 -36.17
C GLN A 160 -12.80 2.62 -36.91
N PRO A 161 -13.92 3.37 -37.00
CA PRO A 161 -13.91 4.69 -37.62
C PRO A 161 -13.07 5.68 -36.79
N PRO A 162 -12.43 6.67 -37.43
CA PRO A 162 -11.63 7.67 -36.75
C PRO A 162 -12.48 8.46 -35.73
N ARG A 163 -11.89 8.75 -34.57
CA ARG A 163 -12.53 9.54 -33.50
C ARG A 163 -12.99 10.88 -34.07
N ASN A 164 -14.29 11.14 -33.97
CA ASN A 164 -14.90 12.39 -34.38
C ASN A 164 -14.48 13.51 -33.41
N THR A 165 -13.65 14.44 -33.89
CA THR A 165 -13.17 15.61 -33.13
C THR A 165 -14.09 16.82 -33.24
N VAL A 166 -15.28 16.67 -33.83
CA VAL A 166 -16.26 17.75 -33.95
C VAL A 166 -16.88 18.01 -32.57
N PRO A 167 -16.76 19.24 -32.02
CA PRO A 167 -17.46 19.62 -30.79
C PRO A 167 -18.97 19.52 -31.00
N GLY A 168 -19.66 18.76 -30.14
CA GLY A 168 -21.12 18.59 -30.24
C GLY A 168 -21.89 19.92 -30.04
N PRO A 169 -23.10 20.07 -30.62
CA PRO A 169 -23.90 21.31 -30.62
C PRO A 169 -24.35 21.86 -29.25
N SER A 170 -23.96 21.24 -28.15
CA SER A 170 -24.37 21.59 -26.78
C SER A 170 -23.28 22.29 -25.94
N TRP A 171 -22.21 22.78 -26.58
CA TRP A 171 -21.16 23.57 -25.90
C TRP A 171 -21.55 25.02 -25.56
N THR A 172 -22.75 25.45 -25.96
CA THR A 172 -23.20 26.85 -25.91
C THR A 172 -24.22 27.14 -24.80
N GLU A 173 -24.49 26.19 -23.89
CA GLU A 173 -25.33 26.46 -22.72
C GLU A 173 -24.51 27.16 -21.61
N PRO A 174 -24.95 28.33 -21.10
CA PRO A 174 -24.20 29.12 -20.12
C PRO A 174 -24.04 28.41 -18.76
N GLU A 175 -24.82 27.38 -18.49
CA GLU A 175 -24.90 26.71 -17.19
C GLU A 175 -23.68 25.81 -16.89
N ARG A 176 -22.92 25.40 -17.92
CA ARG A 176 -21.64 24.67 -17.75
C ARG A 176 -20.39 25.56 -17.82
N ARG A 177 -20.54 26.89 -17.89
CA ARG A 177 -19.39 27.82 -17.78
C ARG A 177 -18.91 28.02 -16.34
N LYS A 178 -19.70 27.65 -15.32
CA LYS A 178 -19.33 27.82 -13.90
C LYS A 178 -18.18 26.95 -13.40
N TYR A 179 -17.82 25.88 -14.11
CA TYR A 179 -16.85 24.89 -13.61
C TYR A 179 -15.62 24.70 -14.50
N ARG A 180 -15.40 25.60 -15.46
CA ARG A 180 -14.19 25.61 -16.31
C ARG A 180 -13.45 26.94 -16.16
N PHE A 181 -12.99 27.23 -14.94
CA PHE A 181 -11.83 28.12 -14.82
C PHE A 181 -10.60 27.33 -15.22
N ARG A 182 -10.09 27.60 -16.42
CA ARG A 182 -8.73 27.19 -16.78
C ARG A 182 -7.77 28.26 -16.28
N LEU A 183 -6.57 27.84 -15.93
CA LEU A 183 -5.49 28.64 -15.36
C LEU A 183 -4.98 29.77 -16.30
N GLU A 184 -5.55 29.89 -17.49
CA GLU A 184 -5.20 30.85 -18.55
C GLU A 184 -6.06 32.13 -18.55
N ASP A 185 -7.16 32.20 -17.77
CA ASP A 185 -8.06 33.37 -17.69
C ASP A 185 -7.79 34.32 -16.49
N VAL A 186 -6.69 34.15 -15.76
CA VAL A 186 -6.24 35.12 -14.75
C VAL A 186 -5.12 35.96 -15.36
N ALA A 187 -5.50 36.99 -16.13
CA ALA A 187 -4.59 38.06 -16.47
C ALA A 187 -4.20 38.81 -15.18
N PHE A 188 -2.93 38.76 -14.81
CA PHE A 188 -2.30 39.78 -13.99
C PHE A 188 -1.75 40.84 -14.95
N ASP A 189 -2.27 42.06 -14.83
CA ASP A 189 -1.91 43.35 -15.48
C ASP A 189 -1.26 43.33 -16.88
#